data_AF-A0A8S4RB14-F1
#
_entry.id   AF-A0A8S4RB14-F1
#
_cell.length_a   1.000
_cell.length_b   1.000
_cell.length_c   1.000
_cell.angle_alpha   90.00
_cell.angle_beta   90.00
_cell.angle_gamma   90.00
#
_symmetry.space_group_name_H-M   'P 1'
#
loop_
_entity.id
_entity.type
_entity.pdbx_description
1 polymer ?
#
loop_
_entity_poly.entity_id
_entity_poly.type
_entity_poly.pdbx_seq_one_letter_code
_entity_poly.pdbx_strand_id
1 'polypeptide(L)'
;MAVLEPIGLARSDGKRPDGMALIPWRLGRSLLWDATCVDTLAASHIQATSSMVGAAASSAEQAKRRKYETWIAASFLCLLE
;
A
#
# COMPACT_ATOMS: atom_id res chain seq x y z
N MET A 1 15.41 -0.63 23.79
CA MET A 1 14.59 -1.49 22.91
C MET A 1 13.96 -0.60 21.86
N ALA A 2 14.42 -0.67 20.61
CA ALA A 2 13.83 0.12 19.52
C ALA A 2 12.53 -0.55 19.07
N VAL A 3 11.43 0.18 19.14
CA VAL A 3 10.15 -0.26 18.57
C VAL A 3 10.27 -0.15 17.05
N LEU A 4 10.33 -1.29 16.36
CA LEU A 4 10.45 -1.35 14.90
C LEU A 4 9.14 -1.05 14.18
N GLU A 5 7.99 -1.16 14.86
CA GLU A 5 6.67 -0.95 14.29
C GLU A 5 5.75 -0.21 15.26
N PRO A 6 4.97 0.76 14.79
CA PRO A 6 4.01 1.45 15.62
C PRO A 6 2.94 0.49 16.17
N ILE A 7 2.59 0.70 17.44
CA ILE A 7 1.61 -0.10 18.17
C ILE A 7 0.24 0.07 17.50
N GLY A 8 -0.43 -1.04 17.17
CA GLY A 8 -1.76 -1.05 16.55
C GLY A 8 -1.81 -1.60 15.12
N LEU A 9 -0.67 -1.97 14.53
CA LEU A 9 -0.66 -2.77 13.29
C LEU A 9 -0.98 -4.24 13.62
N ALA A 10 -1.98 -4.80 12.95
CA ALA A 10 -2.39 -6.18 13.14
C ALA A 10 -1.28 -7.12 12.65
N ARG A 11 -0.73 -7.95 13.55
CA ARG A 11 0.30 -8.95 13.20
C ARG A 11 -0.29 -10.28 12.72
N SER A 12 -1.58 -10.49 12.93
CA SER A 12 -2.26 -11.77 12.65
C SER A 12 -2.53 -12.01 11.17
N ASP A 13 -2.66 -10.96 10.36
CA ASP A 13 -2.88 -11.06 8.91
C ASP A 13 -1.58 -11.07 8.10
N GLY A 14 -0.42 -10.98 8.78
CA GLY A 14 0.91 -11.00 8.16
C GLY A 14 1.23 -9.79 7.30
N LYS A 15 0.37 -8.76 7.26
CA LYS A 15 0.59 -7.58 6.45
C LYS A 15 1.49 -6.61 7.21
N ARG A 16 2.52 -6.13 6.52
CA ARG A 16 3.46 -5.13 7.04
C ARG A 16 3.55 -3.98 6.03
N PRO A 17 3.01 -2.80 6.36
CA PRO A 17 3.27 -1.58 5.61
C PRO A 17 4.66 -1.05 5.95
N ASP A 18 5.21 -0.20 5.10
CA ASP A 18 6.53 0.41 5.33
C ASP A 18 6.49 1.39 6.50
N GLY A 19 5.36 2.08 6.68
CA GLY A 19 5.19 2.97 7.81
C GLY A 19 3.76 3.40 8.06
N MET A 20 3.60 4.07 9.20
CA MET A 20 2.37 4.71 9.61
C MET A 20 2.69 6.06 10.26
N ALA A 21 1.89 7.09 9.97
CA ALA A 21 1.98 8.37 10.63
C ALA A 21 1.64 8.23 12.13
N LEU A 22 2.49 8.81 12.98
CA LEU A 22 2.30 8.81 14.43
C LEU A 22 1.14 9.73 14.86
N ILE A 23 0.88 10.79 14.09
CA ILE A 23 -0.22 11.73 14.31
C ILE A 23 -1.32 11.41 13.30
N PRO A 24 -2.61 11.38 13.71
CA PRO A 24 -3.72 11.19 12.79
C PRO A 24 -3.68 12.20 11.63
N TRP A 25 -3.85 11.69 10.42
CA TRP A 25 -3.76 12.49 9.20
C TRP A 25 -5.06 13.21 8.87
N ARG A 26 -6.18 12.48 8.87
CA ARG A 26 -7.49 13.04 8.50
C ARG A 26 -8.63 12.30 9.20
N LEU A 27 -9.58 13.04 9.76
CA LEU A 27 -10.74 12.48 10.49
C LEU A 27 -10.34 11.51 11.63
N GLY A 28 -9.24 11.79 12.33
CA GLY A 28 -8.74 10.91 13.40
C GLY A 28 -8.11 9.60 12.90
N ARG A 29 -7.96 9.43 11.59
CA ARG A 29 -7.36 8.24 10.97
C ARG A 29 -5.88 8.44 10.73
N SER A 30 -5.06 7.48 11.16
CA SER A 30 -3.63 7.47 10.82
C SER A 30 -3.42 7.12 9.35
N LEU A 31 -2.41 7.74 8.75
CA LEU A 31 -1.96 7.45 7.40
C LEU A 31 -1.02 6.26 7.43
N LEU A 32 -1.27 5.28 6.57
CA LEU A 32 -0.46 4.11 6.33
C LEU A 32 0.14 4.21 4.93
N TRP A 33 1.40 3.82 4.76
CA TRP A 33 2.04 3.83 3.45
C TRP A 33 2.89 2.58 3.24
N ASP A 34 2.90 2.11 1.99
CA ASP A 34 3.63 0.94 1.53
C ASP A 34 4.06 1.23 0.09
N ALA A 35 5.33 1.63 -0.07
CA ALA A 35 5.88 2.12 -1.31
C ALA A 35 6.02 0.98 -2.33
N THR A 36 5.72 1.28 -3.59
CA THR A 36 5.84 0.30 -4.67
C THR A 36 6.54 0.90 -5.85
N CYS A 37 7.48 0.16 -6.43
CA CYS A 37 8.05 0.49 -7.74
C CYS A 37 7.85 -0.74 -8.63
N VAL A 38 7.15 -0.56 -9.75
CA VAL A 38 6.89 -1.62 -10.70
C VAL A 38 7.63 -1.39 -12.00
N ASP A 39 8.22 -2.46 -12.52
CA ASP A 39 8.93 -2.42 -13.80
C ASP A 39 7.92 -2.56 -14.95
N THR A 40 7.81 -1.50 -15.74
CA THR A 40 6.94 -1.46 -16.92
C THR A 40 7.40 -2.39 -18.04
N LEU A 41 8.69 -2.75 -18.07
CA LEU A 41 9.29 -3.61 -19.09
C LEU A 41 9.36 -5.08 -18.64
N ALA A 42 8.98 -5.38 -17.40
CA ALA A 42 8.89 -6.76 -16.93
C ALA A 42 7.96 -7.57 -17.84
N ALA A 43 8.36 -8.81 -18.15
CA ALA A 43 7.60 -9.69 -19.04
C ALA A 43 6.14 -9.91 -18.60
N SER A 44 5.88 -9.89 -17.28
CA SER A 44 4.53 -9.98 -16.70
C SER A 44 3.65 -8.75 -16.94
N HIS A 45 4.25 -7.59 -17.21
CA HIS A 45 3.53 -6.33 -17.41
C HIS A 45 3.49 -5.88 -18.87
N ILE A 46 4.41 -6.37 -19.71
CA ILE A 46 4.63 -5.90 -21.09
C ILE A 46 3.38 -5.95 -21.98
N GLN A 47 2.52 -6.97 -21.80
CA GLN A 47 1.28 -7.08 -22.56
C GLN A 47 0.30 -5.92 -22.25
N ALA A 48 0.23 -5.51 -20.98
CA ALA A 48 -0.66 -4.43 -20.56
C ALA A 48 -0.02 -3.06 -20.82
N THR A 49 1.28 -2.90 -20.54
CA THR A 49 2.01 -1.63 -20.69
C THR A 49 2.26 -1.25 -22.15
N SER A 50 2.34 -2.22 -23.07
CA SER A 50 2.40 -1.95 -24.51
C SER A 50 1.12 -1.32 -25.08
N SER A 51 -0.03 -1.62 -24.47
CA SER A 51 -1.34 -1.13 -24.92
C SER A 51 -1.79 0.13 -24.17
N MET A 52 -1.36 0.32 -22.93
CA MET A 52 -1.79 1.42 -22.07
C MET A 52 -0.64 1.94 -21.21
N VAL A 53 -0.36 3.23 -21.36
CA VAL A 53 0.61 3.94 -20.50
C VAL A 53 0.14 3.88 -19.06
N GLY A 54 1.05 3.58 -18.14
CA GLY A 54 0.74 3.48 -16.71
C GLY A 54 0.03 2.19 -16.28
N ALA A 55 -0.18 1.21 -17.18
CA ALA A 55 -0.86 -0.04 -16.83
C ALA A 55 -0.19 -0.81 -15.69
N ALA A 56 1.15 -0.84 -15.63
CA ALA A 56 1.87 -1.47 -14.53
C ALA A 56 1.58 -0.77 -13.20
N ALA A 57 1.68 0.56 -13.17
CA ALA A 57 1.41 1.37 -11.98
C ALA A 57 -0.03 1.18 -11.49
N SER A 58 -1.00 1.25 -12.40
CA SER A 58 -2.41 1.03 -12.06
C SER A 58 -2.68 -0.38 -11.52
N SER A 59 -2.03 -1.41 -12.09
CA SER A 59 -2.14 -2.78 -11.61
C SER A 59 -1.54 -2.93 -10.20
N ALA A 60 -0.39 -2.30 -9.96
CA ALA A 60 0.28 -2.29 -8.65
C ALA A 60 -0.58 -1.61 -7.58
N GLU A 61 -1.15 -0.45 -7.91
CA GLU A 61 -2.08 0.29 -7.06
C GLU A 61 -3.27 -0.60 -6.68
N GLN A 62 -3.91 -1.25 -7.66
CA GLN A 62 -5.05 -2.14 -7.42
C GLN A 62 -4.68 -3.34 -6.54
N ALA A 63 -3.49 -3.93 -6.74
CA ALA A 63 -3.01 -5.03 -5.91
C ALA A 63 -2.84 -4.60 -4.45
N LYS A 64 -2.28 -3.40 -4.21
CA LYS A 64 -2.15 -2.85 -2.85
C LYS A 64 -3.50 -2.45 -2.24
N ARG A 65 -4.44 -1.90 -3.00
CA ARG A 65 -5.83 -1.66 -2.54
C ARG A 65 -6.45 -2.96 -2.00
N ARG A 66 -6.32 -4.06 -2.74
CA ARG A 66 -6.82 -5.37 -2.32
C ARG A 66 -6.08 -5.91 -1.10
N LYS A 67 -4.76 -5.75 -1.02
CA LYS A 67 -3.95 -6.14 0.16
C LYS A 67 -4.47 -5.47 1.43
N TYR A 68 -4.78 -4.17 1.37
CA TYR A 68 -5.15 -3.36 2.54
C TYR A 68 -6.63 -3.02 2.66
N GLU A 69 -7.51 -3.66 1.88
CA GLU A 69 -8.94 -3.37 1.85
C GLU A 69 -9.57 -3.39 3.26
N THR A 70 -9.21 -4.39 4.07
CA THR A 70 -9.67 -4.52 5.46
C THR A 70 -9.25 -3.35 6.34
N TRP A 71 -8.07 -2.77 6.11
CA TRP A 71 -7.54 -1.66 6.92
C TRP A 71 -8.08 -0.30 6.46
N ILE A 72 -8.32 -0.16 5.16
CA ILE A 72 -9.01 0.99 4.55
C ILE A 72 -10.45 1.09 5.08
N ALA A 73 -11.14 -0.04 5.23
CA ALA A 73 -12.45 -0.09 5.89
C ALA A 73 -12.34 0.11 7.42
N ALA A 74 -11.30 -0.50 8.00
CA ALA A 74 -10.88 -0.48 9.39
C ALA A 74 -10.89 0.91 10.06
N SER A 75 -9.90 1.72 9.69
CA SER A 75 -9.59 3.02 10.30
C SER A 75 -8.38 3.72 9.67
N PHE A 76 -7.64 3.11 8.73
CA PHE A 76 -6.39 3.67 8.20
C PHE A 76 -6.58 4.24 6.81
N LEU A 77 -5.98 5.39 6.52
CA LEU A 77 -5.90 5.89 5.14
C LEU A 77 -4.63 5.29 4.52
N CYS A 78 -4.76 4.53 3.43
CA CYS A 78 -3.61 3.93 2.76
C CYS A 78 -3.20 4.82 1.58
N LEU A 79 -1.97 5.36 1.58
CA LEU A 79 -1.37 5.96 0.39
C LEU A 79 -0.86 4.87 -0.54
N LEU A 80 -1.21 4.99 -1.81
CA LEU A 80 -0.80 4.11 -2.89
C LEU A 80 -0.16 5.03 -3.92
N GLU A 81 1.16 5.09 -3.91
CA GLU A 81 1.95 5.72 -4.97
C GLU A 81 2.81 4.65 -5.62
#